data_AF-E7QY00-F1
#
_entry.id   AF-E7QY00-F1
#
_cell.length_a   1.000
_cell.length_b   1.000
_cell.length_c   1.000
_cell.angle_alpha   90.00
_cell.angle_beta   90.00
_cell.angle_gamma   90.00
#
_symmetry.space_group_name_H-M   'P 1'
#
loop_
_entity.id
_entity.type
_entity.pdbx_description
1 polymer ?
#
loop_
_entity_poly.entity_id
_entity_poly.type
_entity_poly.pdbx_seq_one_letter_code
_entity_poly.pdbx_strand_id
1 'polypeptide(L)'
;MLAAVLGIGRDDYYDLFAPEKSAVAVEPVEPLRTVNMPMNTLSTANEAMQSLNSRGKLSVKLPDPTKLRQQHNYEVLVDPAYRLYVWLENGDRFEELATMLEDGRSHYVPSLGLSEHLAELEYHGIEAVEVGPTDGLVSVDSAVPNAVDRVVPETETRCQVEESPAFMTADSGGRTTTGFTSYAYNPDAGPLTVRDPETAVVGEKTVMFV
;
A
#
# COMPACT_ATOMS: atom_id res chain seq x y z
N MET A 1 -4.79 -4.13 0.26
CA MET A 1 -5.83 -3.81 -0.73
C MET A 1 -6.16 -4.99 -1.65
N LEU A 2 -5.20 -5.55 -2.39
CA LEU A 2 -5.48 -6.67 -3.32
C LEU A 2 -6.06 -7.91 -2.62
N ALA A 3 -5.56 -8.26 -1.44
CA ALA A 3 -6.15 -9.30 -0.59
C ALA A 3 -7.63 -9.04 -0.22
N ALA A 4 -8.04 -7.78 -0.09
CA ALA A 4 -9.42 -7.39 0.21
C ALA A 4 -10.35 -7.64 -1.00
N VAL A 5 -9.84 -7.43 -2.23
CA VAL A 5 -10.55 -7.79 -3.46
C VAL A 5 -10.82 -9.29 -3.50
N LEU A 6 -9.80 -10.11 -3.20
CA LEU A 6 -9.86 -11.58 -3.14
C LEU A 6 -10.57 -12.14 -1.89
N GLY A 7 -10.94 -11.31 -0.92
CA GLY A 7 -11.60 -11.77 0.31
C GLY A 7 -10.70 -12.56 1.27
N ILE A 8 -9.38 -12.39 1.16
CA ILE A 8 -8.40 -13.08 2.01
C ILE A 8 -8.34 -12.38 3.37
N GLY A 9 -8.27 -13.18 4.44
CA GLY A 9 -8.17 -12.70 5.81
C GLY A 9 -6.88 -11.92 6.06
N ARG A 10 -6.89 -11.07 7.10
CA ARG A 10 -5.78 -10.17 7.45
C ARG A 10 -4.44 -10.90 7.62
N ASP A 11 -4.46 -12.11 8.17
CA ASP A 11 -3.25 -12.86 8.50
C ASP A 11 -2.99 -14.04 7.54
N ASP A 12 -3.72 -14.09 6.42
CA ASP A 12 -3.74 -15.24 5.50
C ASP A 12 -3.15 -14.93 4.12
N TYR A 13 -2.85 -13.67 3.81
CA TYR A 13 -2.38 -13.26 2.47
C TYR A 13 -0.86 -13.29 2.28
N TYR A 14 -0.10 -13.46 3.36
CA TYR A 14 1.37 -13.34 3.34
C TYR A 14 2.04 -14.32 2.38
N ASP A 15 1.56 -15.57 2.33
CA ASP A 15 2.12 -16.58 1.43
C ASP A 15 1.80 -16.32 -0.04
N LEU A 16 0.69 -15.63 -0.35
CA LEU A 16 0.30 -15.27 -1.71
C LEU A 16 1.15 -14.11 -2.24
N PHE A 17 1.45 -13.14 -1.36
CA PHE A 17 2.23 -11.96 -1.68
C PHE A 17 3.67 -12.04 -1.12
N ALA A 18 4.23 -13.24 -1.05
CA ALA A 18 5.61 -13.44 -0.65
C ALA A 18 6.58 -12.93 -1.73
N PRO A 19 7.83 -12.53 -1.38
CA PRO A 19 8.80 -11.97 -2.33
C PRO A 19 9.07 -12.88 -3.53
N GLU A 20 9.05 -14.20 -3.33
CA GLU A 20 9.34 -15.17 -4.39
C GLU A 20 8.10 -15.55 -5.22
N LYS A 21 6.91 -15.12 -4.79
CA LYS A 21 5.61 -15.57 -5.33
C LYS A 21 4.77 -14.44 -5.90
N SER A 22 5.19 -13.20 -5.72
CA SER A 22 4.51 -12.02 -6.21
C SER A 22 5.50 -10.93 -6.52
N ALA A 23 5.09 -10.00 -7.37
CA ALA A 23 5.85 -8.79 -7.65
C ALA A 23 4.87 -7.63 -7.77
N VAL A 24 5.16 -6.50 -7.11
CA VAL A 24 4.30 -5.31 -7.18
C VAL A 24 5.14 -4.06 -7.48
N ALA A 25 4.72 -3.28 -8.47
CA ALA A 25 5.25 -1.94 -8.70
C ALA A 25 4.13 -0.91 -8.51
N VAL A 26 4.48 0.26 -7.96
CA VAL A 26 3.54 1.34 -7.65
C VAL A 26 4.02 2.61 -8.33
N GLU A 27 3.22 3.19 -9.20
CA GLU A 27 3.49 4.47 -9.87
C GLU A 27 2.48 5.51 -9.37
N PRO A 28 2.92 6.63 -8.77
CA PRO A 28 2.05 7.80 -8.61
C PRO A 28 1.67 8.34 -10.00
N VAL A 29 0.37 8.52 -10.24
CA VAL A 29 -0.13 9.09 -11.51
C VAL A 29 -0.72 10.49 -11.34
N GLU A 30 -0.83 10.96 -10.09
CA GLU A 30 -1.17 12.34 -9.75
C GLU A 30 -0.26 12.88 -8.64
N PRO A 31 -0.04 14.21 -8.57
CA PRO A 31 0.77 14.81 -7.51
C PRO A 31 0.28 14.48 -6.10
N LEU A 32 1.17 13.90 -5.30
CA LEU A 32 0.95 13.53 -3.91
C LEU A 32 1.13 14.76 -3.02
N ARG A 33 0.00 15.32 -2.58
CA ARG A 33 -0.04 16.43 -1.61
C ARG A 33 -0.48 15.93 -0.25
N THR A 34 0.19 16.37 0.80
CA THR A 34 -0.20 16.07 2.19
C THR A 34 -0.93 17.25 2.82
N VAL A 35 -1.88 16.93 3.70
CA VAL A 35 -2.49 17.90 4.61
C VAL A 35 -2.43 17.39 6.03
N ASN A 36 -2.19 18.32 6.95
CA ASN A 36 -2.23 18.07 8.37
C ASN A 36 -3.68 18.19 8.88
N MET A 37 -4.17 17.12 9.50
CA MET A 37 -5.55 17.02 9.97
C MET A 37 -5.59 16.65 11.46
N PRO A 38 -5.50 17.66 12.35
CA PRO A 38 -5.65 17.44 13.78
C PRO A 38 -7.08 16.97 14.13
N MET A 39 -7.20 15.84 14.81
CA MET A 39 -8.48 15.24 15.19
C MET A 39 -8.55 14.92 16.68
N ASN A 40 -9.73 15.12 17.27
CA ASN A 40 -10.04 14.69 18.63
C ASN A 40 -10.82 13.38 18.61
N THR A 41 -10.14 12.27 18.89
CA THR A 41 -10.71 10.92 18.86
C THR A 41 -11.04 10.40 20.27
N LEU A 42 -11.92 9.40 20.34
CA LEU A 42 -12.17 8.65 21.57
C LEU A 42 -11.15 7.51 21.69
N SER A 43 -10.59 7.34 22.88
CA SER A 43 -9.70 6.21 23.15
C SER A 43 -10.51 4.91 23.20
N THR A 44 -10.00 3.88 22.53
CA THR A 44 -10.54 2.51 22.58
C THR A 44 -9.77 1.61 23.56
N ALA A 45 -8.78 2.15 24.27
CA ALA A 45 -8.05 1.44 25.31
C ALA A 45 -8.99 1.04 26.46
N ASN A 46 -8.80 -0.14 27.03
CA ASN A 46 -9.68 -0.68 28.07
C ASN A 46 -9.87 0.27 29.28
N GLU A 47 -8.85 1.05 29.63
CA GLU A 47 -8.88 2.03 30.73
C GLU A 47 -9.72 3.28 30.44
N ALA A 48 -10.03 3.54 29.17
CA ALA A 48 -10.89 4.62 28.71
C ALA A 48 -12.32 4.15 28.37
N MET A 49 -12.62 2.89 28.67
CA MET A 49 -13.92 2.27 28.40
C MET A 49 -14.64 1.97 29.72
N GLN A 50 -15.91 2.35 29.81
CA GLN A 50 -16.80 1.99 30.89
C GLN A 50 -17.67 0.79 30.49
N SER A 51 -17.71 -0.24 31.34
CA SER A 51 -18.59 -1.39 31.14
C SER A 51 -19.95 -1.15 31.79
N LEU A 52 -21.01 -1.21 30.98
CA LEU A 52 -22.38 -1.30 31.45
C LEU A 52 -22.76 -2.78 31.59
N ASN A 53 -23.42 -3.12 32.70
CA ASN A 53 -23.90 -4.46 33.00
C ASN A 53 -22.80 -5.56 33.01
N SER A 54 -21.68 -5.29 33.70
CA SER A 54 -20.51 -6.19 33.77
C SER A 54 -20.76 -7.58 34.34
N ARG A 55 -21.90 -7.81 35.01
CA ARG A 55 -22.29 -9.09 35.62
C ARG A 55 -23.49 -9.76 34.93
N GLY A 56 -24.00 -9.20 33.82
CA GLY A 56 -25.11 -9.76 33.04
C GLY A 56 -24.65 -10.63 31.87
N LYS A 57 -25.61 -11.29 31.20
CA LYS A 57 -25.35 -12.10 29.98
C LYS A 57 -24.89 -11.26 28.77
N LEU A 58 -25.17 -9.96 28.78
CA LEU A 58 -24.72 -8.99 27.78
C LEU A 58 -24.01 -7.85 28.51
N SER A 59 -22.71 -7.72 28.27
CA SER A 59 -21.89 -6.59 28.71
C SER A 59 -21.62 -5.69 27.52
N VAL A 60 -21.84 -4.39 27.69
CA VAL A 60 -21.55 -3.37 26.67
C VAL A 60 -20.43 -2.48 27.20
N LYS A 61 -19.39 -2.27 26.40
CA LYS A 61 -18.33 -1.29 26.71
C LYS A 61 -18.58 -0.05 25.87
N LEU A 62 -18.63 1.11 26.52
CA LEU A 62 -18.75 2.42 25.87
C LEU A 62 -17.56 3.29 26.29
N PRO A 63 -17.11 4.23 25.45
CA PRO A 63 -16.12 5.22 25.85
C PRO A 63 -16.59 6.01 27.08
N ASP A 64 -15.72 6.13 28.09
CA ASP A 64 -16.00 6.88 29.32
C ASP A 64 -16.04 8.39 29.01
N PRO A 65 -17.20 9.06 29.15
CA PRO A 65 -17.36 10.46 28.77
C PRO A 65 -16.58 11.43 29.68
N THR A 66 -16.05 10.95 30.82
CA THR A 66 -15.22 11.75 31.73
C THR A 66 -13.75 11.79 31.31
N LYS A 67 -13.33 10.89 30.42
CA LYS A 67 -11.95 10.85 29.91
C LYS A 67 -11.78 11.91 28.82
N LEU A 68 -10.61 12.55 28.84
CA LEU A 68 -10.25 13.49 27.79
C LEU A 68 -10.13 12.76 26.44
N ARG A 69 -10.49 13.45 25.37
CA ARG A 69 -10.28 12.97 24.01
C ARG A 69 -8.78 12.94 23.70
N GLN A 70 -8.38 11.99 22.85
CA GLN A 70 -7.01 11.93 22.33
C GLN A 70 -6.90 12.86 21.14
N GLN A 71 -5.93 13.76 21.19
CA GLN A 71 -5.60 14.64 20.07
C GLN A 71 -4.56 13.92 19.22
N HIS A 72 -4.96 13.48 18.04
CA HIS A 72 -4.05 12.89 17.07
C HIS A 72 -3.83 13.89 15.95
N ASN A 73 -2.58 14.03 15.53
CA ASN A 73 -2.28 14.81 14.36
C ASN A 73 -2.05 13.86 13.18
N TYR A 74 -3.05 13.72 12.32
CA TYR A 74 -2.95 12.89 11.14
C TYR A 74 -2.29 13.69 10.00
N GLU A 75 -1.42 13.03 9.25
CA GLU A 75 -1.02 13.48 7.94
C GLU A 75 -1.72 12.59 6.92
N VAL A 76 -2.47 13.20 6.00
CA VAL A 76 -3.24 12.46 4.99
C VAL A 76 -2.92 13.00 3.60
N LEU A 77 -2.95 12.12 2.61
CA LEU A 77 -2.85 12.50 1.22
C LEU A 77 -4.19 13.00 0.69
N VAL A 78 -4.17 13.99 -0.19
CA VAL A 78 -5.38 14.55 -0.79
C VAL A 78 -5.49 14.14 -2.25
N ASP A 79 -6.57 13.42 -2.55
CA ASP A 79 -6.89 12.82 -3.86
C ASP A 79 -5.69 12.08 -4.48
N PRO A 80 -5.03 11.14 -3.76
CA PRO A 80 -3.92 10.41 -4.34
C PRO A 80 -4.43 9.41 -5.40
N ALA A 81 -3.67 9.26 -6.48
CA ALA A 81 -3.93 8.27 -7.52
C ALA A 81 -2.66 7.48 -7.84
N TYR A 82 -2.82 6.16 -7.96
CA TYR A 82 -1.72 5.23 -8.21
C TYR A 82 -2.05 4.25 -9.32
N ARG A 83 -1.05 3.89 -10.12
CA ARG A 83 -1.05 2.71 -10.98
C ARG A 83 -0.34 1.58 -10.25
N LEU A 84 -1.01 0.43 -10.19
CA LEU A 84 -0.44 -0.78 -9.61
C LEU A 84 -0.16 -1.78 -10.74
N TYR A 85 1.07 -2.27 -10.78
CA TYR A 85 1.49 -3.37 -11.62
C TYR A 85 1.64 -4.59 -10.73
N VAL A 86 0.90 -5.65 -11.00
CA VAL A 86 0.80 -6.81 -10.10
C VAL A 86 1.07 -8.07 -10.89
N TRP A 87 2.01 -8.87 -10.38
CA TRP A 87 2.26 -10.23 -10.84
C TRP A 87 2.12 -11.21 -9.67
N LEU A 88 1.55 -12.38 -9.95
CA LEU A 88 1.42 -13.49 -9.00
C LEU A 88 1.87 -14.79 -9.67
N GLU A 89 2.64 -15.60 -8.95
CA GLU A 89 3.03 -16.94 -9.38
C GLU A 89 1.82 -17.87 -9.47
N ASN A 90 0.86 -17.71 -8.55
CA ASN A 90 -0.36 -18.51 -8.52
C ASN A 90 -1.35 -18.05 -9.61
N GLY A 91 -1.35 -18.77 -10.74
CA GLY A 91 -2.21 -18.49 -11.89
C GLY A 91 -3.71 -18.44 -11.56
N ASP A 92 -4.21 -19.37 -10.73
CA ASP A 92 -5.63 -19.40 -10.35
C ASP A 92 -6.03 -18.11 -9.59
N ARG A 93 -5.18 -17.66 -8.66
CA ARG A 93 -5.40 -16.41 -7.90
C ARG A 93 -5.22 -15.17 -8.76
N PHE A 94 -4.31 -15.20 -9.72
CA PHE A 94 -4.13 -14.14 -10.69
C PHE A 94 -5.39 -13.96 -11.56
N GLU A 95 -5.91 -15.04 -12.13
CA GLU A 95 -7.13 -15.03 -12.94
C GLU A 95 -8.36 -14.60 -12.13
N GLU A 96 -8.48 -15.06 -10.88
CA GLU A 96 -9.53 -14.62 -9.96
C GLU A 96 -9.45 -13.11 -9.69
N LEU A 97 -8.25 -12.59 -9.41
CA LEU A 97 -8.04 -11.16 -9.18
C LEU A 97 -8.40 -10.34 -10.42
N ALA A 98 -7.92 -10.75 -11.60
CA ALA A 98 -8.20 -10.07 -12.86
C ALA A 98 -9.70 -10.02 -13.15
N THR A 99 -10.40 -11.15 -13.01
CA THR A 99 -11.86 -11.23 -13.23
C THR A 99 -12.63 -10.33 -12.25
N MET A 100 -12.25 -10.34 -10.97
CA MET A 100 -12.89 -9.48 -9.97
C MET A 100 -12.71 -7.99 -10.30
N LEU A 101 -11.51 -7.59 -10.71
CA LEU A 101 -11.22 -6.20 -11.09
C LEU A 101 -11.95 -5.78 -12.37
N GLU A 102 -11.95 -6.64 -13.39
CA GLU A 102 -12.67 -6.39 -14.65
C GLU A 102 -14.17 -6.19 -14.42
N ASP A 103 -14.76 -7.00 -13.54
CA ASP A 103 -16.17 -6.88 -13.16
C ASP A 103 -16.47 -5.70 -12.20
N GLY A 104 -15.45 -4.98 -11.74
CA GLY A 104 -15.58 -3.92 -10.71
C GLY A 104 -16.06 -4.46 -9.35
N ARG A 105 -15.70 -5.71 -9.02
CA ARG A 105 -16.11 -6.42 -7.80
C ARG A 105 -14.96 -6.51 -6.81
N SER A 106 -15.31 -6.48 -5.53
CA SER A 106 -14.39 -6.73 -4.41
C SER A 106 -15.13 -7.43 -3.28
N HIS A 107 -14.50 -8.40 -2.62
CA HIS A 107 -15.12 -9.07 -1.48
C HIS A 107 -15.26 -8.15 -0.26
N TYR A 108 -14.19 -7.43 0.08
CA TYR A 108 -14.19 -6.35 1.06
C TYR A 108 -13.96 -5.02 0.37
N VAL A 109 -14.48 -3.94 0.95
CA VAL A 109 -14.33 -2.58 0.39
C VAL A 109 -12.85 -2.18 0.40
N PRO A 110 -12.25 -1.87 -0.76
CA PRO A 110 -10.88 -1.41 -0.85
C PRO A 110 -10.67 -0.04 -0.17
N SER A 111 -9.50 0.14 0.44
CA SER A 111 -9.10 1.41 1.03
C SER A 111 -7.58 1.63 0.93
N LEU A 112 -7.16 2.89 0.95
CA LEU A 112 -5.77 3.32 0.98
C LEU A 112 -5.29 3.47 2.43
N GLY A 113 -4.95 2.34 3.04
CA GLY A 113 -4.40 2.28 4.40
C GLY A 113 -5.47 2.13 5.47
N LEU A 114 -6.17 3.21 5.83
CA LEU A 114 -7.24 3.18 6.84
C LEU A 114 -8.60 2.93 6.19
N SER A 115 -9.58 2.43 6.96
CA SER A 115 -10.93 2.14 6.46
C SER A 115 -11.70 3.39 6.00
N GLU A 116 -11.32 4.56 6.49
CA GLU A 116 -11.92 5.86 6.21
C GLU A 116 -11.47 6.42 4.86
N HIS A 117 -10.36 5.92 4.30
CA HIS A 117 -9.82 6.35 3.02
C HIS A 117 -10.19 5.35 1.93
N LEU A 118 -11.49 5.28 1.59
CA LEU A 118 -12.00 4.37 0.56
C LEU A 118 -11.27 4.57 -0.77
N ALA A 119 -11.03 3.47 -1.48
CA ALA A 119 -10.35 3.47 -2.77
C ALA A 119 -11.31 3.10 -3.88
N GLU A 120 -11.31 3.87 -4.96
CA GLU A 120 -11.88 3.47 -6.24
C GLU A 120 -10.83 2.68 -7.02
N LEU A 121 -11.27 1.60 -7.69
CA LEU A 121 -10.39 0.74 -8.48
C LEU A 121 -10.84 0.76 -9.94
N GLU A 122 -9.88 1.01 -10.83
CA GLU A 122 -10.05 0.91 -12.28
C GLU A 122 -9.13 -0.20 -12.82
N TYR A 123 -9.70 -1.13 -13.58
CA TYR A 123 -8.95 -2.20 -14.22
C TYR A 123 -8.43 -1.76 -15.58
N HIS A 124 -7.11 -1.88 -15.80
CA HIS A 124 -6.45 -1.47 -17.03
C HIS A 124 -6.06 -2.62 -17.96
N GLY A 125 -6.32 -3.87 -17.58
CA GLY A 125 -6.01 -5.05 -18.40
C GLY A 125 -4.83 -5.87 -17.89
N ILE A 126 -4.45 -6.87 -18.70
CA ILE A 126 -3.25 -7.69 -18.52
C ILE A 126 -2.28 -7.36 -19.64
N GLU A 127 -1.05 -7.05 -19.25
CA GLU A 127 0.04 -6.73 -20.16
C GLU A 127 1.18 -7.73 -19.99
N ALA A 128 1.93 -7.95 -21.06
CA ALA A 128 3.18 -8.70 -20.98
C ALA A 128 4.23 -7.90 -20.21
N VAL A 129 5.07 -8.60 -19.44
CA VAL A 129 6.21 -8.02 -18.76
C VAL A 129 7.46 -8.32 -19.57
N GLU A 130 8.14 -7.27 -20.00
CA GLU A 130 9.40 -7.37 -20.73
C GLU A 130 10.59 -6.98 -19.82
N VAL A 131 11.78 -7.49 -20.14
CA VAL A 131 13.01 -7.08 -19.46
C VAL A 131 13.30 -5.62 -19.82
N GLY A 132 13.41 -4.77 -18.80
CA GLY A 132 13.69 -3.36 -18.99
C GLY A 132 15.18 -3.04 -19.11
N PRO A 133 15.52 -1.77 -19.40
CA PRO A 133 16.90 -1.32 -19.44
C PRO A 133 17.55 -1.42 -18.05
N THR A 134 18.75 -1.99 -18.00
CA THR A 134 19.48 -2.21 -16.73
C THR A 134 20.75 -1.39 -16.57
N ASP A 135 21.25 -0.79 -17.65
CA ASP A 135 22.55 -0.14 -17.68
C ASP A 135 22.42 1.36 -17.93
N GLY A 136 23.28 2.15 -17.27
CA GLY A 136 23.37 3.58 -17.44
C GLY A 136 22.36 4.35 -16.60
N LEU A 137 21.78 5.40 -17.20
CA LEU A 137 20.76 6.24 -16.55
C LEU A 137 19.41 5.93 -17.18
N VAL A 138 18.49 5.44 -16.35
CA VAL A 138 17.17 4.99 -16.78
C VAL A 138 16.11 5.85 -16.11
N SER A 139 15.12 6.28 -16.88
CA SER A 139 13.91 6.93 -16.36
C SER A 139 12.94 5.85 -15.89
N VAL A 140 12.62 5.84 -14.60
CA VAL A 140 11.71 4.87 -13.97
C VAL A 140 10.41 5.59 -13.59
N ASP A 141 9.28 5.13 -14.13
CA ASP A 141 7.94 5.70 -13.90
C ASP A 141 7.39 5.34 -12.50
N SER A 142 7.71 4.14 -12.01
CA SER A 142 7.28 3.70 -10.67
C SER A 142 8.14 4.27 -9.56
N ALA A 143 7.68 4.07 -8.31
CA ALA A 143 8.56 4.11 -7.16
C ALA A 143 9.74 3.14 -7.34
N VAL A 144 10.86 3.51 -6.72
CA VAL A 144 12.16 2.84 -6.81
C VAL A 144 12.42 2.13 -5.48
N PRO A 145 12.14 0.81 -5.39
CA PRO A 145 12.34 0.03 -4.17
C PRO A 145 13.83 -0.28 -3.96
N ASN A 146 14.30 -0.14 -2.72
CA ASN A 146 15.64 -0.55 -2.24
C ASN A 146 16.85 -0.04 -3.05
N ALA A 147 16.67 1.02 -3.83
CA ALA A 147 17.70 1.60 -4.69
C ALA A 147 17.73 3.14 -4.59
N VAL A 148 17.38 3.69 -3.42
CA VAL A 148 17.39 5.13 -3.13
C VAL A 148 18.77 5.75 -3.40
N ASP A 149 19.86 5.02 -3.11
CA ASP A 149 21.24 5.44 -3.33
C ASP A 149 21.63 5.52 -4.82
N ARG A 150 20.83 4.91 -5.70
CA ARG A 150 21.01 4.93 -7.15
C ARG A 150 20.21 6.02 -7.85
N VAL A 151 19.28 6.68 -7.15
CA VAL A 151 18.51 7.80 -7.71
C VAL A 151 19.46 8.99 -7.94
N VAL A 152 19.44 9.52 -9.16
CA VAL A 152 20.25 10.68 -9.56
C VAL A 152 19.44 11.96 -9.32
N PRO A 153 19.88 12.86 -8.42
CA PRO A 153 19.17 14.11 -8.18
C PRO A 153 19.22 15.03 -9.40
N GLU A 154 18.07 15.58 -9.78
CA GLU A 154 17.92 16.57 -10.84
C GLU A 154 17.32 17.86 -10.27
N THR A 155 17.69 19.01 -10.82
CA THR A 155 17.31 20.32 -10.26
C THR A 155 15.80 20.54 -10.19
N GLU A 156 15.06 20.03 -11.17
CA GLU A 156 13.61 20.25 -11.32
C GLU A 156 12.77 19.04 -10.88
N THR A 157 13.42 17.94 -10.47
CA THR A 157 12.74 16.69 -10.12
C THR A 157 12.76 16.53 -8.60
N ARG A 158 11.57 16.54 -7.99
CA ARG A 158 11.43 16.25 -6.56
C ARG A 158 11.60 14.76 -6.33
N CYS A 159 12.26 14.41 -5.24
CA CYS A 159 12.41 13.03 -4.78
C CYS A 159 12.09 12.97 -3.29
N GLN A 160 11.20 12.05 -2.91
CA GLN A 160 10.88 11.71 -1.53
C GLN A 160 11.24 10.26 -1.27
N VAL A 161 11.53 9.96 -0.01
CA VAL A 161 11.91 8.62 0.44
C VAL A 161 11.04 8.24 1.61
N GLU A 162 10.48 7.04 1.55
CA GLU A 162 9.72 6.42 2.63
C GLU A 162 10.21 5.00 2.88
N GLU A 163 10.23 4.55 4.13
CA GLU A 163 10.47 3.16 4.47
C GLU A 163 9.22 2.56 5.10
N SER A 164 8.76 1.44 4.56
CA SER A 164 7.54 0.77 4.98
C SER A 164 7.75 -0.74 5.14
N PRO A 165 7.02 -1.41 6.05
CA PRO A 165 6.96 -2.87 6.10
C PRO A 165 6.50 -3.44 4.76
N ALA A 166 7.33 -4.28 4.13
CA ALA A 166 7.03 -4.89 2.84
C ALA A 166 6.54 -6.35 3.00
N PHE A 167 7.15 -7.08 3.93
CA PHE A 167 6.89 -8.51 4.11
C PHE A 167 6.58 -8.82 5.57
N MET A 168 5.64 -9.76 5.76
CA MET A 168 5.16 -10.18 7.07
C MET A 168 4.93 -11.69 7.06
N THR A 169 4.94 -12.29 8.25
CA THR A 169 4.54 -13.69 8.45
C THR A 169 3.53 -13.76 9.58
N ALA A 170 2.60 -14.71 9.49
CA ALA A 170 1.69 -15.00 10.59
C ALA A 170 2.42 -15.69 11.75
N ASP A 171 2.04 -15.37 12.97
CA ASP A 171 2.50 -16.01 14.19
C ASP A 171 1.37 -16.15 15.21
N SER A 172 1.64 -16.79 16.36
CA SER A 172 0.61 -17.04 17.39
C SER A 172 0.00 -15.77 18.00
N GLY A 173 0.63 -14.61 17.84
CA GLY A 173 0.17 -13.30 18.31
C GLY A 173 -0.44 -12.43 17.20
N GLY A 174 -0.49 -12.91 15.95
CA GLY A 174 -1.00 -12.18 14.79
C GLY A 174 0.01 -12.19 13.65
N ARG A 175 0.75 -11.09 13.48
CA ARG A 175 1.72 -10.92 12.40
C ARG A 175 3.01 -10.25 12.89
N THR A 176 4.12 -10.67 12.30
CA THR A 176 5.43 -10.06 12.50
C THR A 176 6.00 -9.59 11.16
N THR A 177 6.54 -8.37 11.13
CA THR A 177 7.27 -7.84 9.96
C THR A 177 8.60 -8.57 9.82
N THR A 178 8.86 -9.10 8.63
CA THR A 178 10.11 -9.82 8.28
C THR A 178 11.01 -9.02 7.34
N GLY A 179 10.49 -8.00 6.67
CA GLY A 179 11.26 -7.15 5.78
C GLY A 179 10.67 -5.76 5.62
N PHE A 180 11.55 -4.78 5.42
CA PHE A 180 11.23 -3.41 5.08
C PHE A 180 11.68 -3.12 3.65
N THR A 181 11.01 -2.19 2.99
CA THR A 181 11.46 -1.65 1.71
C THR A 181 11.49 -0.13 1.80
N SER A 182 12.60 0.44 1.34
CA SER A 182 12.71 1.86 1.11
C SER A 182 12.23 2.17 -0.30
N TYR A 183 11.38 3.16 -0.47
CA TYR A 183 10.86 3.61 -1.75
C TYR A 183 11.33 5.04 -1.98
N ALA A 184 12.05 5.28 -3.07
CA ALA A 184 12.20 6.62 -3.62
C ALA A 184 11.12 6.86 -4.67
N TYR A 185 10.46 8.01 -4.63
CA TYR A 185 9.44 8.38 -5.62
C TYR A 185 9.40 9.89 -5.84
N ASN A 186 8.86 10.30 -6.99
CA ASN A 186 8.59 11.69 -7.27
C ASN A 186 7.18 12.05 -6.78
N PRO A 187 7.02 12.95 -5.80
CA PRO A 187 5.71 13.35 -5.31
C PRO A 187 4.90 14.15 -6.34
N ASP A 188 5.49 14.61 -7.44
CA ASP A 188 4.77 15.32 -8.50
C ASP A 188 4.29 14.36 -9.62
N ALA A 189 4.33 13.04 -9.39
CA ALA A 189 3.96 11.99 -10.35
C ALA A 189 4.74 12.00 -11.67
N GLY A 190 6.00 12.44 -11.61
CA GLY A 190 6.97 12.26 -12.69
C GLY A 190 7.86 11.02 -12.47
N PRO A 191 8.64 10.62 -13.47
CA PRO A 191 9.63 9.56 -13.30
C PRO A 191 10.81 10.02 -12.42
N LEU A 192 11.62 9.06 -12.00
CA LEU A 192 12.94 9.28 -11.40
C LEU A 192 14.04 8.73 -12.30
N THR A 193 15.14 9.46 -12.43
CA THR A 193 16.36 8.97 -13.07
C THR A 193 17.13 8.08 -12.10
N VAL A 194 17.35 6.82 -12.45
CA VAL A 194 18.04 5.82 -11.62
C VAL A 194 19.25 5.27 -12.37
N ARG A 195 20.36 5.09 -11.65
CA ARG A 195 21.60 4.53 -12.18
C ARG A 195 21.60 3.00 -12.08
N ASP A 196 21.90 2.34 -13.19
CA ASP A 196 22.02 0.89 -13.30
C ASP A 196 20.92 0.11 -12.54
N PRO A 197 19.61 0.42 -12.75
CA PRO A 197 18.52 -0.23 -12.03
C PRO A 197 18.17 -1.60 -12.60
N GLU A 198 17.49 -2.43 -11.82
CA GLU A 198 16.83 -3.64 -12.34
C GLU A 198 15.37 -3.29 -12.66
N THR A 199 15.04 -3.12 -13.95
CA THR A 199 13.72 -2.67 -14.38
C THR A 199 13.00 -3.70 -15.24
N ALA A 200 11.69 -3.52 -15.33
CA ALA A 200 10.83 -4.18 -16.29
C ALA A 200 10.06 -3.14 -17.11
N VAL A 201 9.58 -3.55 -18.27
CA VAL A 201 8.65 -2.74 -19.07
C VAL A 201 7.28 -3.41 -19.07
N VAL A 202 6.25 -2.64 -18.74
CA VAL A 202 4.85 -3.06 -18.80
C VAL A 202 4.08 -2.06 -19.66
N GLY A 203 3.67 -2.47 -20.86
CA GLY A 203 3.17 -1.55 -21.87
C GLY A 203 4.24 -0.53 -22.27
N GLU A 204 3.98 0.75 -22.02
CA GLU A 204 4.94 1.85 -22.31
C GLU A 204 5.72 2.32 -21.07
N LYS A 205 5.54 1.63 -19.93
CA LYS A 205 6.00 2.10 -18.62
C LYS A 205 7.20 1.31 -18.13
N THR A 206 8.24 2.02 -17.69
CA THR A 206 9.44 1.43 -17.10
C THR A 206 9.26 1.40 -15.59
N VAL A 207 9.19 0.21 -15.01
CA VAL A 207 8.83 0.00 -13.61
C VAL A 207 9.86 -0.86 -12.88
N MET A 208 9.91 -0.71 -11.56
CA MET A 208 10.69 -1.55 -10.67
C MET A 208 9.75 -2.27 -9.71
N PHE A 209 9.82 -3.60 -9.71
CA PHE A 209 9.04 -4.43 -8.81
C PHE A 209 9.76 -4.62 -7.46
N VAL A 210 8.97 -4.74 -6.39
CA VAL A 210 9.39 -5.26 -5.08
C VAL A 210 8.98 -6.71 -4.93
#